data_AF-A0A4R8ZTJ4-F1
#
_entry.id   AF-A0A4R8ZTJ4-F1
#
_cell.length_a   1.000
_cell.length_b   1.000
_cell.length_c   1.000
_cell.angle_alpha   90.00
_cell.angle_beta   90.00
_cell.angle_gamma   90.00
#
_symmetry.space_group_name_H-M   'P 1'
#
loop_
_entity.id
_entity.type
_entity.pdbx_description
1 polymer ?
#
loop_
_entity_poly.entity_id
_entity_poly.type
_entity_poly.pdbx_seq_one_letter_code
_entity_poly.pdbx_strand_id
1 'polypeptide(L)'
;MNTELFTDPPRAAPDRAGKRMLAVCAIPFLAVALLAGCSVSPFNVLTDDQRTELRDGSSDYQQQVLSDLVVDEAEYRLSVDDWYECVVSAGADPSEIAQTGNSLSFDYSIERATESQVNAIGRVADACLLEYHDAIGRVWVSQGTDLS
;
A
#
# COMPACT_ATOMS: atom_id res chain seq x y z
N MET A 1 35.33 30.88 -24.35
CA MET A 1 34.94 31.39 -25.69
C MET A 1 34.74 30.19 -26.60
N ASN A 2 33.60 30.19 -27.31
CA ASN A 2 33.13 29.30 -28.38
C ASN A 2 32.58 27.94 -27.89
N THR A 3 31.25 27.72 -27.77
CA THR A 3 30.15 27.75 -28.78
C THR A 3 30.25 26.58 -29.75
N GLU A 4 29.22 25.71 -29.80
CA GLU A 4 28.50 25.09 -30.95
C GLU A 4 27.52 24.06 -30.33
N LEU A 5 26.24 24.34 -30.07
CA LEU A 5 25.09 24.48 -30.98
C LEU A 5 24.98 23.33 -32.01
N PHE A 6 24.24 22.27 -31.65
CA PHE A 6 23.72 21.28 -32.60
C PHE A 6 22.19 21.18 -32.45
N THR A 7 21.48 21.86 -33.35
CA THR A 7 20.08 21.62 -33.77
C THR A 7 20.15 20.82 -35.08
N ASP A 8 19.42 19.73 -35.30
CA ASP A 8 18.02 19.56 -35.77
C ASP A 8 17.91 18.07 -36.25
N PRO A 9 16.83 17.48 -36.84
CA PRO A 9 15.38 17.78 -36.89
C PRO A 9 14.49 16.51 -36.63
N PRO A 10 13.14 16.57 -36.80
CA PRO A 10 12.19 15.56 -36.33
C PRO A 10 11.89 14.46 -37.36
N ARG A 11 11.37 13.31 -36.89
CA ARG A 11 10.88 12.21 -37.75
C ARG A 11 9.37 12.08 -37.68
N ALA A 12 8.70 12.44 -38.76
CA ALA A 12 7.31 12.14 -39.03
C ALA A 12 7.13 10.72 -39.62
N ALA A 13 5.90 10.22 -39.51
CA ALA A 13 5.37 8.86 -39.72
C ALA A 13 5.58 8.22 -41.11
N PRO A 14 5.14 6.96 -41.28
CA PRO A 14 4.11 6.76 -42.29
C PRO A 14 2.91 5.89 -41.87
N ASP A 15 1.80 6.30 -42.51
CA ASP A 15 0.45 5.78 -42.61
C ASP A 15 0.37 4.38 -43.28
N ARG A 16 -0.60 3.54 -42.86
CA ARG A 16 -1.12 2.48 -43.73
C ARG A 16 -2.59 2.14 -43.42
N ALA A 17 -3.44 2.79 -44.21
CA ALA A 17 -4.83 2.46 -44.48
C ALA A 17 -5.07 0.98 -44.87
N GLY A 18 -6.24 0.46 -44.48
CA GLY A 18 -6.71 -0.91 -44.79
C GLY A 18 -8.23 -1.13 -44.67
N LYS A 19 -9.01 -0.24 -45.28
CA LYS A 19 -10.38 -0.34 -45.87
C LYS A 19 -11.26 -1.61 -45.72
N ARG A 20 -12.57 -1.32 -45.56
CA ARG A 20 -13.83 -2.08 -45.84
C ARG A 20 -14.40 -2.82 -44.60
N MET A 21 -15.68 -2.73 -44.23
CA MET A 21 -16.90 -2.73 -45.03
C MET A 21 -18.11 -2.27 -44.17
N LEU A 22 -19.07 -1.59 -44.79
CA LEU A 22 -20.35 -1.15 -44.22
C LEU A 22 -21.25 -2.32 -43.76
N ALA A 23 -21.95 -2.16 -42.64
CA ALA A 23 -23.29 -2.71 -42.44
C ALA A 23 -24.02 -1.95 -41.31
N VAL A 24 -25.01 -1.14 -41.70
CA VAL A 24 -26.04 -0.58 -40.83
C VAL A 24 -27.02 -1.71 -40.51
N CYS A 25 -27.25 -2.00 -39.23
CA CYS A 25 -28.45 -2.68 -38.77
C CYS A 25 -28.94 -1.97 -37.50
N ALA A 26 -30.04 -1.23 -37.67
CA ALA A 26 -30.80 -0.64 -36.60
C ALA A 26 -31.45 -1.75 -35.75
N ILE A 27 -31.22 -1.73 -34.44
CA ILE A 27 -32.05 -2.45 -33.47
C ILE A 27 -32.53 -1.41 -32.44
N PRO A 28 -33.81 -1.01 -32.47
CA PRO A 28 -34.39 -0.15 -31.46
C PRO A 28 -34.93 -1.00 -30.29
N PHE A 29 -35.02 -0.37 -29.10
CA PHE A 29 -35.59 -0.90 -27.85
C PHE A 29 -34.74 -2.04 -27.22
N LEU A 30 -34.23 -1.91 -26.00
CA LEU A 30 -34.96 -1.62 -24.77
C LEU A 30 -33.93 -1.28 -23.67
N ALA A 31 -34.14 -0.16 -22.99
CA ALA A 31 -33.37 0.21 -21.82
C ALA A 31 -33.63 -0.79 -20.69
N VAL A 32 -32.63 -1.62 -20.39
CA VAL A 32 -32.47 -2.21 -19.06
C VAL A 32 -31.07 -1.82 -18.61
N ALA A 33 -30.96 -0.61 -18.06
CA ALA A 33 -29.85 -0.27 -17.19
C ALA A 33 -30.03 -1.10 -15.91
N LEU A 34 -29.62 -2.37 -15.97
CA LEU A 34 -29.24 -3.11 -14.79
C LEU A 34 -28.10 -2.30 -14.18
N LEU A 35 -28.45 -1.55 -13.14
CA LEU A 35 -27.52 -1.09 -12.12
C LEU A 35 -26.84 -2.36 -11.60
N ALA A 36 -25.79 -2.81 -12.29
CA ALA A 36 -24.79 -3.65 -11.70
C ALA A 36 -24.34 -2.87 -10.48
N GLY A 37 -24.79 -3.32 -9.31
CA GLY A 37 -24.30 -2.82 -8.05
C GLY A 37 -22.79 -2.80 -8.14
N CYS A 38 -22.17 -1.75 -7.61
CA CYS A 38 -20.75 -1.74 -7.39
C CYS A 38 -20.42 -3.05 -6.67
N SER A 39 -19.86 -4.01 -7.40
CA SER A 39 -19.24 -5.17 -6.78
C SER A 39 -18.14 -4.58 -5.94
N VAL A 40 -18.34 -4.54 -4.61
CA VAL A 40 -17.24 -4.39 -3.67
C VAL A 40 -16.30 -5.51 -4.05
N SER A 41 -15.27 -5.14 -4.79
CA SER A 41 -14.48 -6.15 -5.46
C SER A 41 -13.60 -6.80 -4.40
N PRO A 42 -13.44 -8.13 -4.42
CA PRO A 42 -12.67 -8.87 -3.40
C PRO A 42 -11.15 -8.61 -3.47
N PHE A 43 -10.72 -7.50 -4.06
CA PHE A 43 -9.36 -7.25 -4.53
C PHE A 43 -8.31 -7.01 -3.44
N ASN A 44 -8.65 -7.13 -2.16
CA ASN A 44 -7.68 -6.99 -1.06
C ASN A 44 -7.46 -8.28 -0.27
N VAL A 45 -8.11 -9.39 -0.61
CA VAL A 45 -7.85 -10.68 0.05
C VAL A 45 -6.57 -11.29 -0.51
N LEU A 46 -5.60 -11.57 0.37
CA LEU A 46 -4.34 -12.21 0.00
C LEU A 46 -4.51 -13.72 -0.08
N THR A 47 -3.90 -14.34 -1.10
CA THR A 47 -3.79 -15.80 -1.18
C THR A 47 -2.77 -16.33 -0.16
N ASP A 48 -2.81 -17.63 0.14
CA ASP A 48 -1.83 -18.26 1.04
C ASP A 48 -0.39 -18.09 0.54
N ASP A 49 -0.18 -18.19 -0.78
CA ASP A 49 1.12 -17.94 -1.41
C ASP A 49 1.58 -16.49 -1.20
N GLN A 50 0.67 -15.51 -1.34
CA GLN A 50 0.99 -14.10 -1.09
C GLN A 50 1.30 -13.83 0.38
N ARG A 51 0.56 -14.47 1.31
CA ARG A 51 0.83 -14.37 2.76
C ARG A 51 2.16 -15.02 3.12
N THR A 52 2.50 -16.14 2.47
CA THR A 52 3.79 -16.81 2.60
C THR A 52 4.93 -15.91 2.13
N GLU A 53 4.78 -15.28 0.95
CA GLU A 53 5.78 -14.34 0.42
C GLU A 53 5.96 -13.13 1.35
N LEU A 54 4.87 -12.60 1.92
CA LEU A 54 4.95 -11.51 2.90
C LEU A 54 5.67 -11.91 4.17
N ARG A 55 5.34 -13.06 4.75
CA ARG A 55 6.02 -13.61 5.91
C ARG A 55 7.52 -13.73 5.62
N ASP A 56 7.88 -14.45 4.56
CA ASP A 56 9.28 -14.77 4.24
C ASP A 56 10.12 -13.51 3.88
N GLY A 57 9.47 -12.43 3.44
CA GLY A 57 10.09 -11.14 3.18
C GLY A 57 10.11 -10.16 4.37
N SER A 58 9.53 -10.52 5.51
CA SER A 58 9.41 -9.67 6.69
C SER A 58 10.51 -9.91 7.73
N SER A 59 10.56 -9.06 8.77
CA SER A 59 11.43 -9.23 9.94
C SER A 59 11.22 -10.59 10.64
N ASP A 60 12.20 -11.04 11.43
CA ASP A 60 12.07 -12.25 12.26
C ASP A 60 10.86 -12.20 13.22
N TYR A 61 10.55 -11.02 13.79
CA TYR A 61 9.37 -10.80 14.63
C TYR A 61 8.08 -11.12 13.86
N GLN A 62 7.87 -10.47 12.72
CA GLN A 62 6.68 -10.68 11.89
C GLN A 62 6.59 -12.09 11.31
N GLN A 63 7.73 -12.73 11.00
CA GLN A 63 7.76 -14.13 10.60
C GLN A 63 7.19 -15.07 11.67
N GLN A 64 7.47 -14.77 12.94
CA GLN A 64 6.96 -15.55 14.07
C GLN A 64 5.45 -15.37 14.24
N VAL A 65 4.96 -14.12 14.17
CA VAL A 65 3.52 -13.84 14.24
C VAL A 65 2.80 -14.50 13.07
N LEU A 66 3.30 -14.33 11.85
CA LEU A 66 2.69 -14.88 10.63
C LEU A 66 2.98 -16.37 10.39
N SER A 67 3.36 -17.13 11.43
CA SER A 67 3.79 -18.53 11.27
C SER A 67 2.68 -19.45 10.74
N ASP A 68 1.41 -19.17 11.08
CA ASP A 68 0.23 -19.88 10.58
C ASP A 68 -0.49 -19.15 9.43
N LEU A 69 0.10 -18.05 8.94
CA LEU A 69 -0.42 -17.16 7.89
C LEU A 69 -1.73 -16.46 8.23
N VAL A 70 -2.16 -16.50 9.49
CA VAL A 70 -3.33 -15.79 10.00
C VAL A 70 -2.85 -14.80 11.05
N VAL A 71 -3.60 -13.71 11.21
CA VAL A 71 -3.38 -12.76 12.30
C VAL A 71 -4.68 -12.66 13.08
N ASP A 72 -4.65 -12.98 14.36
CA ASP A 72 -5.77 -12.70 15.25
C ASP A 72 -5.75 -11.26 15.78
N GLU A 73 -6.85 -10.84 16.41
CA GLU A 73 -6.96 -9.45 16.88
C GLU A 73 -5.91 -9.11 17.95
N ALA A 74 -5.54 -10.06 18.80
CA ALA A 74 -4.55 -9.83 19.85
C ALA A 74 -3.15 -9.66 19.26
N GLU A 75 -2.78 -10.50 18.28
CA GLU A 75 -1.53 -10.39 17.52
C GLU A 75 -1.47 -9.07 16.75
N TYR A 76 -2.58 -8.67 16.10
CA TYR A 76 -2.65 -7.41 15.38
C TYR A 76 -2.45 -6.22 16.31
N ARG A 77 -3.19 -6.15 17.42
CA ARG A 77 -3.07 -5.05 18.40
C ARG A 77 -1.68 -4.99 19.02
N LEU A 78 -1.13 -6.16 19.39
CA LEU A 78 0.23 -6.24 19.93
C LEU A 78 1.26 -5.68 18.93
N SER A 79 1.15 -6.02 17.64
CA SER A 79 2.06 -5.49 16.62
C SER A 79 2.00 -3.97 16.46
N VAL A 80 0.82 -3.36 16.68
CA VAL A 80 0.63 -1.91 16.65
C VAL A 80 1.26 -1.27 17.88
N ASP A 81 1.07 -1.87 19.05
CA ASP A 81 1.67 -1.41 20.31
C ASP A 81 3.21 -1.51 20.24
N ASP A 82 3.76 -2.61 19.74
CA ASP A 82 5.21 -2.78 19.58
C ASP A 82 5.80 -1.79 18.57
N TRP A 83 5.08 -1.52 17.46
CA TRP A 83 5.44 -0.46 16.52
C TRP A 83 5.44 0.92 17.20
N TYR A 84 4.39 1.23 17.96
CA TYR A 84 4.26 2.47 18.71
C TYR A 84 5.41 2.67 19.70
N GLU A 85 5.69 1.66 20.52
CA GLU A 85 6.77 1.68 21.51
C GLU A 85 8.16 1.82 20.85
N CYS A 86 8.36 1.20 19.69
CA CYS A 86 9.58 1.38 18.91
C CYS A 86 9.73 2.83 18.43
N VAL A 87 8.67 3.47 17.94
CA VAL A 87 8.68 4.87 17.49
C VAL A 87 8.98 5.82 18.66
N VAL A 88 8.36 5.59 19.83
CA VAL A 88 8.70 6.32 21.06
C VAL A 88 10.18 6.14 21.41
N SER A 89 10.67 4.90 21.37
CA SER A 89 12.06 4.56 21.72
C SER A 89 13.07 5.14 20.74
N ALA A 90 12.70 5.31 19.47
CA ALA A 90 13.48 6.02 18.46
C ALA A 90 13.64 7.52 18.79
N GLY A 91 12.77 8.05 19.66
CA GLY A 91 12.73 9.45 20.05
C GLY A 91 11.78 10.30 19.21
N ALA A 92 10.88 9.68 18.46
CA ALA A 92 9.76 10.40 17.84
C ALA A 92 8.58 10.52 18.83
N ASP A 93 7.65 11.39 18.50
CA ASP A 93 6.46 11.68 19.28
C ASP A 93 5.22 11.19 18.50
N PRO A 94 4.78 9.93 18.70
CA PRO A 94 3.61 9.40 18.01
C PRO A 94 2.29 9.98 18.55
N SER A 95 1.33 10.18 17.65
CA SER A 95 -0.05 10.57 17.98
C SER A 95 -0.79 9.44 18.67
N GLU A 96 -2.01 9.69 19.15
CA GLU A 96 -2.88 8.59 19.58
C GLU A 96 -3.12 7.59 18.44
N ILE A 97 -3.23 6.30 18.79
CA ILE A 97 -3.60 5.24 17.85
C ILE A 97 -5.06 5.46 17.45
N ALA A 98 -5.29 5.61 16.15
CA ALA A 98 -6.61 5.81 15.56
C ALA A 98 -7.05 4.58 14.78
N GLN A 99 -8.35 4.29 14.84
CA GLN A 99 -8.97 3.22 14.05
C GLN A 99 -9.61 3.77 12.77
N THR A 100 -9.35 3.12 11.64
CA THR A 100 -10.01 3.38 10.36
C THR A 100 -10.53 2.08 9.76
N GLY A 101 -11.84 1.83 9.92
CA GLY A 101 -12.43 0.54 9.53
C GLY A 101 -11.85 -0.59 10.39
N ASN A 102 -11.20 -1.57 9.75
CA ASN A 102 -10.50 -2.64 10.46
C ASN A 102 -9.00 -2.38 10.66
N SER A 103 -8.46 -1.20 10.37
CA SER A 103 -7.04 -0.89 10.64
C SER A 103 -6.86 0.02 11.84
N LEU A 104 -5.72 -0.14 12.51
CA LEU A 104 -5.17 0.76 13.52
C LEU A 104 -3.90 1.41 12.95
N SER A 105 -3.73 2.71 13.18
CA SER A 105 -2.56 3.46 12.74
C SER A 105 -2.32 4.69 13.61
N PHE A 106 -1.13 5.25 13.54
CA PHE A 106 -0.80 6.54 14.14
C PHE A 106 0.18 7.29 13.23
N ASP A 107 0.19 8.60 13.36
CA ASP A 107 1.22 9.46 12.78
C ASP A 107 2.29 9.75 13.84
N TYR A 108 3.47 10.22 13.45
CA TYR A 108 4.48 10.67 14.40
C TYR A 108 5.15 11.96 13.96
N SER A 109 5.62 12.75 14.94
CA SER A 109 6.42 13.95 14.70
C SER A 109 7.80 13.82 15.33
N ILE A 110 8.74 14.66 14.91
CA ILE A 110 10.09 14.71 15.47
C ILE A 110 10.47 16.16 15.71
N GLU A 111 10.52 16.57 16.97
CA GLU A 111 10.93 17.92 17.35
C GLU A 111 12.38 17.91 17.82
N ARG A 112 13.32 18.31 16.94
CA ARG A 112 14.75 18.42 17.27
C ARG A 112 15.37 19.70 16.72
N ALA A 113 16.46 20.13 17.37
CA ALA A 113 17.12 21.39 17.06
C ALA A 113 17.83 21.41 15.69
N THR A 114 18.16 20.24 15.13
CA THR A 114 18.89 20.12 13.87
C THR A 114 18.26 19.10 12.93
N GLU A 115 18.32 19.37 11.63
CA GLU A 115 17.86 18.44 10.60
C GLU A 115 18.61 17.10 10.64
N SER A 116 19.89 17.11 10.98
CA SER A 116 20.66 15.87 11.13
C SER A 116 20.10 14.95 12.23
N GLN A 117 19.57 15.52 13.32
CA GLN A 117 18.93 14.75 14.38
C GLN A 117 17.56 14.24 13.94
N VAL A 118 16.78 15.10 13.27
CA VAL A 118 15.48 14.70 12.69
C VAL A 118 15.66 13.51 11.75
N ASN A 119 16.62 13.59 10.81
CA ASN A 119 16.90 12.53 9.85
C ASN A 119 17.42 11.24 10.52
N ALA A 120 18.18 11.36 11.61
CA ALA A 120 18.65 10.20 12.34
C ALA A 120 17.51 9.45 13.03
N ILE A 121 16.61 10.17 13.71
CA ILE A 121 15.44 9.60 14.38
C ILE A 121 14.44 9.06 13.37
N GLY A 122 14.14 9.82 12.30
CA GLY A 122 13.19 9.41 11.27
C GLY A 122 13.54 8.08 10.64
N ARG A 123 14.82 7.84 10.32
CA ARG A 123 15.24 6.53 9.78
C ARG A 123 14.99 5.37 10.73
N VAL A 124 15.12 5.58 12.04
CA VAL A 124 14.87 4.53 13.04
C VAL A 124 13.36 4.33 13.22
N ALA A 125 12.60 5.43 13.32
CA ALA A 125 11.14 5.39 13.44
C ALA A 125 10.48 4.74 12.21
N ASP A 126 10.95 5.04 11.00
CA ASP A 126 10.47 4.43 9.75
C ASP A 126 10.77 2.93 9.71
N ALA A 127 11.93 2.51 10.22
CA ALA A 127 12.29 1.10 10.30
C ALA A 127 11.38 0.33 11.29
N CYS A 128 10.80 0.99 12.30
CA CYS A 128 9.89 0.34 13.24
C CYS A 128 8.64 -0.23 12.55
N LEU A 129 8.10 0.45 11.53
CA LEU A 129 6.95 -0.09 10.78
C LEU A 129 7.32 -1.40 10.08
N LEU A 130 8.49 -1.43 9.44
CA LEU A 130 8.99 -2.59 8.71
C LEU A 130 9.43 -3.73 9.64
N GLU A 131 9.79 -3.43 10.89
CA GLU A 131 10.16 -4.42 11.89
C GLU A 131 8.94 -5.03 12.56
N TYR A 132 7.93 -4.23 12.92
CA TYR A 132 6.87 -4.71 13.81
C TYR A 132 5.52 -4.89 13.14
N HIS A 133 5.17 -4.15 12.09
CA HIS A 133 3.76 -4.03 11.71
C HIS A 133 3.41 -4.20 10.22
N ASP A 134 4.28 -3.85 9.26
CA ASP A 134 3.91 -3.77 7.83
C ASP A 134 3.24 -5.05 7.28
N ALA A 135 3.88 -6.20 7.42
CA ALA A 135 3.37 -7.46 6.90
C ALA A 135 2.16 -7.95 7.71
N ILE A 136 2.21 -7.86 9.04
CA ILE A 136 1.10 -8.25 9.93
C ILE A 136 -0.15 -7.44 9.60
N GLY A 137 -0.03 -6.12 9.48
CA GLY A 137 -1.16 -5.25 9.19
C GLY A 137 -1.74 -5.48 7.79
N ARG A 138 -0.90 -5.77 6.80
CA ARG A 138 -1.36 -6.15 5.46
C ARG A 138 -2.13 -7.47 5.46
N VAL A 139 -1.66 -8.47 6.21
CA VAL A 139 -2.38 -9.75 6.37
C VAL A 139 -3.71 -9.52 7.10
N TRP A 140 -3.71 -8.82 8.23
CA TRP A 140 -4.91 -8.51 8.99
C TRP A 140 -5.99 -7.82 8.14
N VAL A 141 -5.63 -6.73 7.45
CA VAL A 141 -6.58 -5.98 6.60
C VAL A 141 -7.14 -6.87 5.49
N SER A 142 -6.31 -7.75 4.92
CA SER A 142 -6.72 -8.68 3.86
C SER A 142 -7.74 -9.73 4.31
N GLN A 143 -7.75 -10.09 5.60
CA GLN A 143 -8.69 -11.06 6.16
C GLN A 143 -10.10 -10.48 6.31
N GLY A 144 -10.25 -9.15 6.31
CA GLY A 144 -11.55 -8.50 6.50
C GLY A 144 -12.20 -8.80 7.85
N THR A 145 -11.40 -9.15 8.86
CA THR A 145 -11.88 -9.32 10.24
C THR A 145 -12.15 -7.95 10.84
N ASP A 146 -13.30 -7.79 11.52
CA ASP A 146 -13.64 -6.55 12.21
C ASP A 146 -12.88 -6.46 13.55
N LEU A 147 -12.44 -5.26 13.92
CA LEU A 147 -11.90 -4.98 15.24
C LEU A 147 -13.05 -4.85 16.25
N SER A 148 -12.92 -5.52 17.40
CA SER A 148 -13.93 -5.50 18.46
C SER A 148 -13.72 -4.42 19.54
#